data_AF-A0A8J5IBD8-F1
#
_entry.id   AF-A0A8J5IBD8-F1
#
_cell.length_a   1.000
_cell.length_b   1.000
_cell.length_c   1.000
_cell.angle_alpha   90.00
_cell.angle_beta   90.00
_cell.angle_gamma   90.00
#
_symmetry.space_group_name_H-M   'P 1'
#
loop_
_entity.id
_entity.type
_entity.pdbx_description
1 polymer ?
#
loop_
_entity_poly.entity_id
_entity_poly.type
_entity_poly.pdbx_seq_one_letter_code
_entity_poly.pdbx_strand_id
1 'polypeptide(L)'
;MRMMVDLRLRLNFDALSEKGQGAEPGPPYTTGENLITNAGKMVLLDKLLPKLKERDSRVLIFSQMTRLLDILEDYLLYRGYQYCRIDGNTGGEERDASIETFNQPGSQKFIFLLSTRAGGLGINLATADVVILYDSDWYSSSIM
;
A
#
# COMPACT_ATOMS: atom_id res chain seq x y z
N MET A 1 18.56 10.95 -3.92
CA MET A 1 18.73 9.59 -3.36
C MET A 1 17.35 9.13 -2.90
N ARG A 2 16.73 8.16 -3.58
CA ARG A 2 15.38 7.65 -3.23
C ARG A 2 15.49 6.64 -2.10
N MET A 3 14.64 6.70 -1.09
CA MET A 3 14.66 5.78 0.04
C MET A 3 13.72 4.60 -0.25
N MET A 4 14.24 3.38 -0.29
CA MET A 4 13.43 2.17 -0.39
C MET A 4 13.31 1.54 1.00
N VAL A 5 12.08 1.42 1.51
CA VAL A 5 11.77 0.78 2.78
C VAL A 5 11.11 -0.56 2.48
N ASP A 6 11.82 -1.65 2.77
CA ASP A 6 11.30 -3.01 2.57
C ASP A 6 10.71 -3.53 3.90
N LEU A 7 9.40 -3.73 3.95
CA LEU A 7 8.70 -4.23 5.13
C LEU A 7 8.67 -5.77 5.11
N ARG A 8 9.82 -6.40 5.40
CA ARG A 8 9.92 -7.86 5.56
C ARG A 8 9.39 -8.32 6.91
N LEU A 9 8.10 -8.65 6.95
CA LEU A 9 7.54 -9.53 7.98
C LEU A 9 6.84 -10.69 7.27
N ARG A 10 6.96 -11.91 7.78
CA ARG A 10 6.12 -13.03 7.30
C ARG A 10 4.67 -12.65 7.61
N LEU A 11 3.84 -12.52 6.59
CA LEU A 11 2.39 -12.55 6.78
C LEU A 11 2.09 -13.98 7.26
N ASN A 12 1.75 -14.14 8.53
CA ASN A 12 0.93 -15.29 8.89
C ASN A 12 -0.42 -15.02 8.26
N PHE A 13 -0.75 -15.85 7.27
CA PHE A 13 -1.96 -15.85 6.47
C PHE A 13 -3.17 -16.29 7.33
N ASP A 14 -3.29 -15.81 8.57
CA ASP A 14 -4.36 -16.22 9.48
C ASP A 14 -5.58 -15.28 9.42
N ALA A 15 -5.46 -14.14 8.75
CA ALA A 15 -6.61 -13.25 8.49
C ALA A 15 -7.45 -13.67 7.26
N LEU A 16 -7.02 -14.69 6.50
CA LEU A 16 -7.70 -15.18 5.29
C LEU A 16 -8.18 -16.63 5.40
N SER A 17 -8.06 -17.26 6.57
CA SER A 17 -8.65 -18.57 6.83
C SER A 17 -10.04 -18.40 7.42
N GLU A 18 -11.07 -18.82 6.69
CA GLU A 18 -12.48 -18.85 7.14
C GLU A 18 -12.76 -19.72 8.37
N LYS A 19 -11.75 -20.27 9.06
CA LYS A 19 -11.93 -20.97 10.34
C LYS A 19 -10.70 -20.79 11.24
N GLY A 20 -10.74 -19.77 12.07
CA GLY A 20 -9.79 -19.57 13.18
C GLY A 20 -10.29 -18.46 14.09
N GLN A 21 -10.45 -18.76 15.37
CA GLN A 21 -11.01 -17.85 16.38
C GLN A 21 -10.24 -16.51 16.38
N GLY A 22 -10.92 -15.42 16.01
CA GLY A 22 -10.33 -14.08 15.94
C GLY A 22 -10.88 -13.18 14.82
N ALA A 23 -11.72 -13.70 13.92
CA ALA A 23 -12.41 -12.88 12.92
C ALA A 23 -13.35 -11.86 13.60
N GLU A 24 -13.31 -10.61 13.10
CA GLU A 24 -14.19 -9.51 13.51
C GLU A 24 -15.64 -9.99 13.70
N PRO A 25 -16.36 -9.52 14.73
CA PRO A 25 -17.78 -9.82 14.86
C PRO A 25 -18.47 -9.40 13.56
N GLY A 26 -19.38 -10.25 13.08
CA GLY A 26 -20.07 -10.06 11.80
C GLY A 26 -20.72 -8.68 11.66
N PRO A 27 -21.15 -8.32 10.45
CA PRO A 27 -21.39 -6.94 10.04
C PRO A 27 -22.21 -6.10 11.04
N PRO A 28 -21.87 -4.81 11.22
CA PRO A 28 -20.99 -4.02 10.34
C PRO A 28 -19.49 -4.22 10.64
N TYR A 29 -18.69 -4.47 9.59
CA TYR A 29 -17.23 -4.43 9.69
C TYR A 29 -16.83 -3.00 10.00
N THR A 30 -16.38 -2.74 11.23
CA THR A 30 -15.93 -1.41 11.62
C THR A 30 -14.45 -1.30 11.26
N THR A 31 -14.12 -0.52 10.23
CA THR A 31 -12.74 -0.11 9.98
C THR A 31 -12.24 0.64 11.22
N GLY A 32 -11.45 -0.04 12.04
CA GLY A 32 -11.01 0.44 13.35
C GLY A 32 -9.60 -0.02 13.68
N GLU A 33 -9.13 0.32 14.87
CA GLU A 33 -7.78 -0.02 15.36
C GLU A 33 -7.45 -1.52 15.24
N ASN A 34 -8.46 -2.40 15.29
CA ASN A 34 -8.30 -3.85 15.10
C ASN A 34 -7.64 -4.23 13.76
N LEU A 35 -7.95 -3.49 12.67
CA LEU A 35 -7.34 -3.68 11.35
C LEU A 35 -5.82 -3.50 11.41
N ILE A 36 -5.37 -2.60 12.30
CA ILE A 36 -3.98 -2.22 12.47
C ILE A 36 -3.29 -3.17 13.45
N THR A 37 -3.90 -3.44 14.62
CA THR A 37 -3.27 -4.22 15.70
C THR A 37 -3.09 -5.69 15.36
N ASN A 38 -3.94 -6.25 14.51
CA ASN A 38 -3.92 -7.68 14.18
C ASN A 38 -2.88 -8.05 13.10
N ALA A 39 -2.29 -7.06 12.44
CA ALA A 39 -1.28 -7.29 11.40
C ALA A 39 0.01 -6.52 11.71
N GLY A 40 1.09 -7.23 12.04
CA GLY A 40 2.38 -6.60 12.40
C GLY A 40 2.94 -5.65 11.34
N LYS A 41 2.68 -5.91 10.04
CA LYS A 41 3.01 -4.98 8.95
C LYS A 41 2.18 -3.71 8.99
N MET A 42 0.88 -3.80 9.31
CA MET A 42 0.01 -2.63 9.45
C MET A 42 0.44 -1.79 10.65
N VAL A 43 0.80 -2.39 11.79
CA VAL A 43 1.36 -1.66 12.94
C VAL A 43 2.61 -0.87 12.54
N LEU A 44 3.50 -1.47 11.75
CA LEU A 44 4.72 -0.79 11.31
C LEU A 44 4.42 0.32 10.30
N LEU A 45 3.53 0.06 9.35
CA LEU A 45 3.08 1.05 8.37
C LEU A 45 2.41 2.25 9.06
N ASP A 46 1.56 1.99 10.07
CA ASP A 46 0.86 3.01 10.86
C ASP A 46 1.80 3.90 11.67
N LYS A 47 2.92 3.35 12.15
CA LYS A 47 3.97 4.14 12.80
C LYS A 47 4.89 4.87 11.82
N LEU A 48 5.00 4.39 10.58
CA LEU A 48 5.92 4.92 9.57
C LEU A 48 5.31 6.10 8.80
N LEU A 49 4.05 5.96 8.33
CA LEU A 49 3.40 6.95 7.48
C LEU A 49 3.30 8.35 8.10
N PRO A 50 3.00 8.54 9.40
CA PRO A 50 2.99 9.87 10.01
C PRO A 50 4.35 10.56 9.92
N LYS A 51 5.44 9.83 10.16
CA LYS A 51 6.82 10.36 10.09
C LYS A 51 7.22 10.74 8.66
N LEU A 52 6.72 10.02 7.67
CA LEU A 52 6.94 10.34 6.25
C LEU A 52 6.13 11.58 5.85
N LYS A 53 4.89 11.70 6.33
CA LYS A 53 4.03 12.87 6.08
C LYS A 53 4.59 14.14 6.72
N GLU A 54 5.10 14.05 7.95
CA GLU A 54 5.77 15.17 8.64
C GLU A 54 7.01 15.69 7.89
N ARG A 55 7.65 14.84 7.09
CA ARG A 55 8.81 15.18 6.26
C ARG A 55 8.44 15.63 4.85
N ASP A 56 7.15 15.76 4.56
CA ASP A 56 6.62 16.06 3.22
C ASP A 56 7.07 15.04 2.15
N SER A 57 7.36 13.80 2.57
CA SER A 57 7.65 12.71 1.63
C SER A 57 6.37 12.25 0.93
N ARG A 58 6.53 11.64 -0.24
CA ARG A 58 5.46 11.04 -1.03
C ARG A 58 5.77 9.57 -1.29
N VAL A 59 4.78 8.73 -1.00
CA VAL A 59 5.02 7.30 -0.78
C VAL A 59 4.37 6.46 -1.88
N LEU A 60 5.14 5.58 -2.50
CA LEU A 60 4.62 4.50 -3.34
C LEU A 60 4.50 3.23 -2.49
N ILE A 61 3.35 2.58 -2.48
CA ILE A 61 3.17 1.29 -1.81
C ILE A 61 2.84 0.26 -2.88
N PHE A 62 3.73 -0.72 -3.05
CA PHE A 62 3.54 -1.83 -3.98
C PHE A 62 3.03 -3.07 -3.27
N SER A 63 2.07 -3.75 -3.92
CA SER A 63 1.64 -5.07 -3.51
C SER A 63 1.42 -6.05 -4.67
N GLN A 64 1.75 -7.33 -4.47
CA GLN A 64 1.42 -8.42 -5.40
C GLN A 64 -0.09 -8.71 -5.38
N MET A 65 -0.74 -8.61 -4.22
CA MET A 65 -2.14 -8.98 -4.02
C MET A 65 -3.07 -7.75 -4.08
N THR A 66 -3.97 -7.68 -5.06
CA THR A 66 -4.95 -6.57 -5.16
C THR A 66 -5.89 -6.49 -3.95
N ARG A 67 -6.25 -7.64 -3.36
CA ARG A 67 -7.03 -7.68 -2.10
C ARG A 67 -6.34 -6.97 -0.94
N LEU A 68 -5.02 -6.94 -0.93
CA LEU A 68 -4.26 -6.23 0.10
C LEU A 68 -4.27 -4.73 -0.16
N LEU A 69 -4.34 -4.31 -1.42
CA LEU A 69 -4.58 -2.90 -1.77
C LEU A 69 -5.95 -2.44 -1.28
N ASP A 70 -6.98 -3.29 -1.33
CA ASP A 70 -8.31 -2.97 -0.77
C ASP A 70 -8.24 -2.72 0.75
N ILE A 71 -7.54 -3.58 1.49
CA ILE A 71 -7.32 -3.41 2.93
C ILE A 71 -6.54 -2.13 3.25
N LEU A 72 -5.48 -1.86 2.47
CA LEU A 72 -4.69 -0.64 2.62
C LEU A 72 -5.55 0.58 2.32
N GLU A 73 -6.42 0.51 1.33
CA GLU A 73 -7.34 1.58 0.95
C GLU A 73 -8.26 1.96 2.11
N ASP A 74 -8.93 0.98 2.72
CA ASP A 74 -9.77 1.18 3.91
C ASP A 74 -8.99 1.83 5.06
N TYR A 75 -7.75 1.38 5.30
CA TYR A 75 -6.87 1.96 6.30
C TYR A 75 -6.48 3.42 5.99
N LEU A 76 -6.16 3.74 4.73
CA LEU A 76 -5.81 5.11 4.33
C LEU A 76 -7.00 6.05 4.46
N LEU A 77 -8.20 5.58 4.10
CA LEU A 77 -9.45 6.31 4.32
C LEU A 77 -9.68 6.56 5.80
N TYR A 78 -9.53 5.52 6.63
CA TYR A 78 -9.68 5.61 8.09
C TYR A 78 -8.72 6.63 8.73
N ARG A 79 -7.46 6.66 8.30
CA ARG A 79 -6.45 7.62 8.79
C ARG A 79 -6.52 8.99 8.08
N GLY A 80 -7.42 9.18 7.10
CA GLY A 80 -7.58 10.44 6.38
C GLY A 80 -6.41 10.79 5.45
N TYR A 81 -5.72 9.79 4.91
CA TYR A 81 -4.67 10.00 3.91
C TYR A 81 -5.26 10.07 2.50
N GLN A 82 -4.88 11.08 1.73
CA GLN A 82 -5.26 11.15 0.32
C GLN A 82 -4.32 10.28 -0.52
N TYR A 83 -4.90 9.43 -1.35
CA TYR A 83 -4.16 8.49 -2.19
C TYR A 83 -4.68 8.44 -3.63
N CYS A 84 -3.85 7.85 -4.49
CA CYS A 84 -4.22 7.34 -5.81
C CYS A 84 -4.00 5.82 -5.82
N ARG A 85 -4.69 5.10 -6.70
CA ARG A 85 -4.53 3.66 -6.86
C ARG A 85 -4.52 3.29 -8.34
N ILE A 86 -3.59 2.42 -8.72
CA ILE A 86 -3.59 1.75 -10.02
C ILE A 86 -3.33 0.27 -9.80
N ASP A 87 -4.16 -0.57 -10.38
CA ASP A 87 -3.94 -2.01 -10.47
C ASP A 87 -3.97 -2.51 -11.93
N GLY A 88 -3.95 -3.84 -12.10
CA GLY A 88 -3.89 -4.45 -13.43
C GLY A 88 -5.15 -4.26 -14.28
N ASN A 89 -6.25 -3.81 -13.67
CA ASN A 89 -7.54 -3.62 -14.34
C ASN A 89 -7.86 -2.14 -14.62
N THR A 90 -7.05 -1.20 -14.12
CA THR A 90 -7.23 0.24 -14.35
C THR A 90 -7.08 0.58 -15.83
N GLY A 91 -8.06 1.32 -16.38
CA GLY A 91 -8.07 1.76 -17.77
C GLY A 91 -6.91 2.70 -18.12
N GLY A 92 -6.61 2.87 -19.41
CA GLY A 92 -5.55 3.79 -19.87
C GLY A 92 -5.73 5.22 -19.38
N GLU A 93 -6.91 5.80 -19.64
CA GLU A 93 -7.22 7.18 -19.28
C GLU A 93 -7.22 7.42 -17.76
N GLU A 94 -7.82 6.51 -16.99
CA GLU A 94 -7.87 6.60 -15.52
C GLU A 94 -6.48 6.51 -14.88
N ARG A 95 -5.62 5.64 -15.44
CA ARG A 95 -4.23 5.49 -15.04
C ARG A 95 -3.48 6.81 -15.27
N ASP A 96 -3.60 7.39 -16.46
CA ASP A 96 -2.89 8.63 -16.83
C ASP A 96 -3.36 9.80 -15.97
N ALA A 97 -4.67 9.94 -15.76
CA ALA A 97 -5.25 10.94 -14.86
C ALA A 97 -4.75 10.79 -13.40
N SER A 98 -4.62 9.55 -12.91
CA SER A 98 -4.07 9.28 -11.58
C SER A 98 -2.59 9.64 -11.46
N ILE A 99 -1.80 9.35 -12.51
CA ILE A 99 -0.38 9.71 -12.58
C ILE A 99 -0.21 11.24 -12.62
N GLU A 100 -0.99 11.93 -13.44
CA GLU A 100 -0.98 13.40 -13.53
C GLU A 100 -1.38 14.04 -12.21
N THR A 101 -2.50 13.60 -11.62
CA THR A 101 -2.99 14.09 -10.33
C THR A 101 -1.96 13.87 -9.23
N PHE A 102 -1.23 12.74 -9.25
CA PHE A 102 -0.15 12.54 -8.31
C PHE A 102 1.00 13.51 -8.62
N ASN A 103 1.51 13.60 -9.84
CA ASN A 103 2.67 14.43 -10.15
C ASN A 103 2.42 15.95 -10.17
N GLN A 104 1.17 16.41 -10.14
CA GLN A 104 0.88 17.84 -10.20
C GLN A 104 1.58 18.61 -9.05
N PRO A 105 2.13 19.81 -9.33
CA PRO A 105 2.67 20.67 -8.28
C PRO A 105 1.61 20.96 -7.20
N GLY A 106 1.99 20.81 -5.93
CA GLY A 106 1.06 21.03 -4.80
C GLY A 106 -0.01 19.95 -4.66
N SER A 107 0.13 18.79 -5.31
CA SER A 107 -0.78 17.66 -5.11
C SER A 107 -0.90 17.29 -3.64
N GLN A 108 -2.13 17.15 -3.15
CA GLN A 108 -2.39 16.66 -1.80
C GLN A 108 -2.31 15.13 -1.70
N LYS A 109 -2.10 14.42 -2.83
CA LYS A 109 -1.98 12.96 -2.87
C LYS A 109 -0.67 12.52 -2.22
N PHE A 110 -0.77 12.04 -1.00
CA PHE A 110 0.37 11.60 -0.19
C PHE A 110 0.87 10.21 -0.62
N ILE A 111 -0.04 9.28 -0.93
CA ILE A 111 0.27 7.88 -1.19
C ILE A 111 -0.21 7.46 -2.59
N PHE A 112 0.57 6.60 -3.25
CA PHE A 112 0.15 5.90 -4.46
C PHE A 112 0.18 4.38 -4.22
N LEU A 113 -0.98 3.74 -4.26
CA LEU A 113 -1.13 2.29 -4.18
C LEU A 113 -0.96 1.67 -5.57
N LEU A 114 -0.04 0.72 -5.69
CA LEU A 114 0.32 0.09 -6.95
C LEU A 114 0.30 -1.42 -6.83
N SER A 115 -0.39 -2.10 -7.74
CA SER A 115 -0.11 -3.53 -7.91
C SER A 115 1.24 -3.73 -8.59
N THR A 116 1.99 -4.76 -8.24
CA THR A 116 3.29 -5.07 -8.89
C THR A 116 3.14 -5.25 -10.39
N ARG A 117 1.97 -5.75 -10.84
CA ARG A 117 1.61 -5.87 -12.26
C ARG A 117 1.47 -4.51 -12.97
N ALA A 118 0.94 -3.50 -12.27
CA ALA A 118 0.83 -2.14 -12.80
C ALA A 118 2.17 -1.40 -12.82
N GLY A 119 3.07 -1.69 -11.87
CA GLY A 119 4.40 -1.09 -11.78
C GLY A 119 5.33 -1.40 -12.96
N GLY A 120 5.16 -2.55 -13.61
CA GLY A 120 5.96 -2.98 -14.76
C GLY A 120 5.63 -2.29 -16.09
N LEU A 121 4.65 -1.36 -16.11
CA LEU A 121 4.14 -0.75 -17.34
C LEU A 121 4.84 0.57 -17.74
N GLY A 122 5.95 0.93 -17.09
CA GLY A 122 6.71 2.14 -17.43
C GLY A 122 6.07 3.44 -16.92
N ILE A 123 5.38 3.39 -15.78
CA ILE A 123 4.77 4.56 -15.14
C ILE A 123 5.84 5.50 -14.58
N ASN A 124 5.70 6.81 -14.81
CA ASN A 124 6.62 7.83 -14.29
C ASN A 124 6.04 8.55 -13.07
N LEU A 125 6.40 8.09 -11.87
CA LEU A 125 6.00 8.69 -10.59
C LEU A 125 7.17 9.48 -9.97
N ALA A 126 7.67 10.47 -10.71
CA ALA A 126 8.90 11.20 -10.38
C ALA A 126 8.83 11.98 -9.06
N THR A 127 7.63 12.36 -8.64
CA THR A 127 7.41 13.15 -7.42
C THR A 127 7.45 12.35 -6.13
N ALA A 128 7.50 11.01 -6.21
CA ALA A 128 7.70 10.16 -5.04
C ALA A 128 9.19 9.99 -4.70
N ASP A 129 9.49 10.03 -3.40
CA ASP A 129 10.82 9.89 -2.83
C ASP A 129 10.96 8.63 -1.94
N VAL A 130 9.84 8.03 -1.53
CA VAL A 130 9.80 6.79 -0.74
C VAL A 130 9.04 5.68 -1.47
N VAL A 131 9.63 4.48 -1.45
CA VAL A 131 9.00 3.26 -1.98
C VAL A 131 8.89 2.22 -0.86
N ILE A 132 7.68 1.72 -0.65
CA ILE A 132 7.36 0.64 0.27
C ILE A 132 6.94 -0.59 -0.54
N LEU A 133 7.66 -1.68 -0.33
CA LEU A 133 7.30 -2.99 -0.84
C LEU A 133 6.55 -3.76 0.26
N TYR A 134 5.23 -3.92 0.11
CA TYR A 134 4.41 -4.46 1.20
C TYR A 134 4.48 -6.00 1.25
N ASP A 135 4.37 -6.67 0.11
CA ASP A 135 4.52 -8.11 -0.06
C ASP A 135 5.37 -8.37 -1.32
N SER A 136 6.69 -8.31 -1.15
CA SER A 136 7.62 -8.77 -2.18
C SER A 136 8.18 -10.13 -1.80
N ASP A 137 7.98 -11.11 -2.68
CA ASP A 137 8.76 -12.34 -2.68
C ASP A 137 10.18 -12.00 -3.18
N TRP A 138 11.16 -12.07 -2.28
CA TRP A 138 12.57 -11.88 -2.66
C TRP A 138 13.29 -13.18 -2.99
N TYR A 139 12.66 -14.36 -3.16
CA TYR A 139 13.46 -15.57 -3.43
C TYR A 139 14.09 -15.58 -4.84
N SER A 140 15.12 -14.76 -5.05
CA SER A 140 16.25 -15.02 -5.92
C SER A 140 17.15 -15.96 -5.14
N SER A 141 16.79 -17.24 -5.10
CA SER A 141 17.83 -18.25 -5.11
C SER A 141 18.22 -18.43 -6.58
N SER A 142 19.11 -17.57 -7.04
CA SER A 142 20.25 -18.13 -7.76
C SER A 142 21.07 -18.93 -6.74
N ILE A 143 20.58 -20.14 -6.42
CA ILE A 143 21.48 -21.22 -6.05
C ILE A 143 21.68 -21.96 -7.38
N MET A 144 22.86 -21.75 -7.94
CA MET A 144 23.48 -22.71 -8.85
C MET A 144 23.63 -24.05 -8.14
#